data_AF-A0A835LQL2-F1
#
_entry.id   AF-A0A835LQL2-F1
#
_cell.length_a   1.000
_cell.length_b   1.000
_cell.length_c   1.000
_cell.angle_alpha   90.00
_cell.angle_beta   90.00
_cell.angle_gamma   90.00
#
_symmetry.space_group_name_H-M   'P 1'
#
loop_
_entity.id
_entity.type
_entity.pdbx_description
1 polymer ?
#
loop_
_entity_poly.entity_id
_entity_poly.type
_entity_poly.pdbx_seq_one_letter_code
_entity_poly.pdbx_strand_id
1 'polypeptide(L)'
;MKARKFQRGPTREAKENKIMLEAVDLDKKDTVEERVKGGRMGDGVEDGGYKLEKGQKLEPLEEVTVEVNEEHVGVVMEALSHRRAEVLDMGPVPGDIGRTRMSLNCPSRGLVGYRSVFSSDTRGTGFMHRAFLKYAKHCGPLGNVRKGVLVSVGYGAITAHALVSLEARGTLFVSPGMEINPVRQKQLTNIRSANNDENIKLTPPRLMTLEEAIGYVASDEMIEVTPKSIRLRKRYLDAGKQKTMSKKPKD
;
A
#
# COMPACT_ATOMS: atom_id res chain seq x y z
N MET A 1 -5.32 33.14 51.27
CA MET A 1 -5.13 33.39 49.83
C MET A 1 -5.18 32.05 49.09
N LYS A 2 -6.14 31.86 48.17
CA LYS A 2 -6.30 30.63 47.37
C LYS A 2 -5.37 30.67 46.16
N ALA A 3 -4.51 29.66 45.99
CA ALA A 3 -3.72 29.46 44.78
C ALA A 3 -4.61 28.90 43.65
N ARG A 4 -4.67 29.62 42.52
CA ARG A 4 -5.45 29.25 41.33
C ARG A 4 -4.78 28.09 40.57
N LYS A 5 -5.55 27.02 40.32
CA LYS A 5 -5.20 25.94 39.40
C LYS A 5 -5.14 26.51 37.98
N PHE A 6 -3.97 26.39 37.33
CA PHE A 6 -3.81 26.65 35.90
C PHE A 6 -4.33 25.43 35.14
N GLN A 7 -5.51 25.56 34.50
CA GLN A 7 -6.03 24.56 33.58
C GLN A 7 -5.21 24.64 32.28
N ARG A 8 -4.40 23.61 32.00
CA ARG A 8 -3.85 23.41 30.65
C ARG A 8 -4.96 22.84 29.78
N GLY A 9 -5.34 23.57 28.74
CA GLY A 9 -6.31 23.13 27.74
C GLY A 9 -5.80 21.91 26.95
N PRO A 10 -6.69 21.20 26.24
CA PRO A 10 -6.33 19.99 25.52
C PRO A 10 -5.37 20.32 24.36
N THR A 11 -4.20 19.69 24.38
CA THR A 11 -3.27 19.64 23.25
C THR A 11 -3.97 19.02 22.05
N ARG A 12 -3.96 19.73 20.92
CA ARG A 12 -4.43 19.24 19.62
C ARG A 12 -3.60 18.01 19.23
N GLU A 13 -4.14 16.81 19.46
CA GLU A 13 -3.62 15.57 18.89
C GLU A 13 -3.70 15.66 17.36
N ALA A 14 -2.55 15.43 16.72
CA ALA A 14 -2.46 15.26 15.29
C ALA A 14 -3.30 14.03 14.88
N LYS A 15 -4.23 14.25 13.94
CA LYS A 15 -5.05 13.19 13.33
C LYS A 15 -4.15 12.32 12.45
N GLU A 16 -3.54 11.29 13.03
CA GLU A 16 -2.91 10.22 12.28
C GLU A 16 -3.98 9.23 11.79
N ASN A 17 -4.16 9.17 10.47
CA ASN A 17 -5.08 8.26 9.81
C ASN A 17 -4.58 6.82 9.90
N LYS A 18 -5.25 5.99 10.71
CA LYS A 18 -4.90 4.59 11.01
C LYS A 18 -5.59 3.64 10.02
N ILE A 19 -4.84 2.77 9.35
CA ILE A 19 -5.35 1.74 8.43
C ILE A 19 -5.50 0.40 9.17
N MET A 20 -6.61 -0.32 8.96
CA MET A 20 -6.97 -1.56 9.66
C MET A 20 -7.40 -2.65 8.66
N LEU A 21 -7.20 -3.93 8.94
CA LEU A 21 -7.58 -5.04 8.07
C LEU A 21 -8.85 -5.73 8.57
N GLU A 22 -10.04 -5.13 8.42
CA GLU A 22 -11.30 -5.80 8.76
C GLU A 22 -11.92 -6.49 7.55
N ALA A 23 -12.39 -7.72 7.74
CA ALA A 23 -13.61 -8.15 7.07
C ALA A 23 -14.75 -7.44 7.82
N VAL A 24 -15.69 -6.75 7.12
CA VAL A 24 -17.08 -6.44 7.54
C VAL A 24 -18.05 -6.51 6.36
N ASP A 25 -19.01 -7.43 6.44
CA ASP A 25 -20.33 -7.36 5.80
C ASP A 25 -21.13 -6.31 6.57
N LEU A 26 -21.42 -5.18 5.94
CA LEU A 26 -22.43 -4.26 6.45
C LEU A 26 -23.33 -3.82 5.29
N ASP A 27 -24.52 -4.41 5.31
CA ASP A 27 -25.70 -3.81 4.73
C ASP A 27 -25.84 -2.36 5.21
N LYS A 28 -26.07 -1.48 4.23
CA LYS A 28 -26.62 -0.12 4.28
C LYS A 28 -25.65 1.05 4.52
N LYS A 29 -25.45 1.72 3.38
CA LYS A 29 -25.46 3.18 3.16
C LYS A 29 -24.32 3.93 3.85
N ASP A 30 -23.15 3.94 3.20
CA ASP A 30 -22.30 5.14 2.98
C ASP A 30 -20.95 4.76 2.33
N THR A 31 -20.95 3.73 1.48
CA THR A 31 -19.81 3.42 0.59
C THR A 31 -19.82 4.44 -0.54
N VAL A 32 -18.86 5.36 -0.56
CA VAL A 32 -18.54 6.10 -1.78
C VAL A 32 -17.77 5.13 -2.67
N GLU A 33 -18.50 4.33 -3.44
CA GLU A 33 -17.93 3.75 -4.66
C GLU A 33 -17.57 4.94 -5.55
N GLU A 34 -16.30 5.31 -5.57
CA GLU A 34 -15.81 6.23 -6.59
C GLU A 34 -15.72 5.45 -7.91
N ARG A 35 -16.90 5.21 -8.49
CA ARG A 35 -17.04 4.91 -9.90
C ARG A 35 -16.77 6.23 -10.60
N VAL A 36 -15.61 6.33 -11.24
CA VAL A 36 -15.32 7.42 -12.19
C VAL A 36 -16.49 7.44 -13.17
N LYS A 37 -17.40 8.40 -12.99
CA LYS A 37 -18.65 8.47 -13.74
C LYS A 37 -18.28 8.73 -15.20
N GLY A 38 -18.58 7.76 -16.04
CA GLY A 38 -18.55 7.90 -17.50
C GLY A 38 -19.36 9.11 -17.92
N GLY A 39 -18.64 10.17 -18.31
CA GLY A 39 -19.18 11.26 -19.11
C GLY A 39 -19.60 10.73 -20.48
N ARG A 40 -20.59 11.38 -21.08
CA ARG A 40 -21.29 10.98 -22.30
C ARG A 40 -20.33 10.56 -23.43
N MET A 41 -20.72 9.48 -24.08
CA MET A 41 -20.03 8.83 -25.20
C MET A 41 -19.86 9.79 -26.38
N GLY A 42 -18.62 10.21 -26.60
CA GLY A 42 -18.06 10.61 -27.89
C GLY A 42 -16.81 9.76 -28.12
N ASP A 43 -16.57 9.37 -29.36
CA ASP A 43 -15.59 8.34 -29.77
C ASP A 43 -14.22 8.43 -29.07
N GLY A 44 -14.00 7.52 -28.11
CA GLY A 44 -12.76 7.42 -27.35
C GLY A 44 -13.01 6.70 -26.02
N VAL A 45 -12.87 5.37 -26.01
CA VAL A 45 -13.01 4.58 -24.78
C VAL A 45 -11.79 4.83 -23.89
N GLU A 46 -11.91 5.77 -22.95
CA GLU A 46 -10.95 5.97 -21.86
C GLU A 46 -11.24 4.99 -20.72
N ASP A 47 -10.76 3.76 -20.85
CA ASP A 47 -10.77 2.80 -19.74
C ASP A 47 -9.45 2.90 -18.96
N GLY A 48 -9.53 3.32 -17.70
CA GLY A 48 -8.40 3.27 -16.76
C GLY A 48 -7.14 4.04 -17.16
N GLY A 49 -7.26 5.09 -17.98
CA GLY A 49 -6.13 5.93 -18.42
C GLY A 49 -5.39 5.41 -19.65
N TYR A 50 -5.85 4.34 -20.29
CA TYR A 50 -5.31 3.87 -21.57
C TYR A 50 -5.99 4.57 -22.76
N LYS A 51 -5.24 4.81 -23.84
CA LYS A 51 -5.76 5.30 -25.11
C LYS A 51 -5.59 4.24 -26.19
N LEU A 52 -6.60 4.03 -27.01
CA LEU A 52 -6.53 3.16 -28.18
C LEU A 52 -6.36 4.01 -29.43
N GLU A 53 -5.18 4.01 -30.02
CA GLU A 53 -4.93 4.66 -31.31
C GLU A 53 -4.51 3.63 -32.34
N LYS A 54 -5.18 3.61 -33.49
CA LYS A 54 -4.88 2.72 -34.63
C LYS A 54 -4.77 1.23 -34.22
N GLY A 55 -5.62 0.78 -33.30
CA GLY A 55 -5.62 -0.60 -32.79
C GLY A 55 -4.49 -0.94 -31.80
N GLN A 56 -3.68 0.05 -31.39
CA GLN A 56 -2.62 -0.14 -30.39
C GLN A 56 -3.03 0.47 -29.05
N LYS A 57 -2.82 -0.30 -27.98
CA LYS A 57 -3.02 0.16 -26.59
C LYS A 57 -1.83 1.03 -26.19
N LEU A 58 -2.12 2.30 -25.93
CA LEU A 58 -1.19 3.29 -25.43
C LEU A 58 -1.42 3.53 -23.93
N GLU A 59 -0.34 3.73 -23.19
CA GLU A 59 -0.36 4.10 -21.78
C GLU A 59 0.42 5.41 -21.56
N PRO A 60 0.08 6.20 -20.51
CA PRO A 60 0.78 7.44 -20.20
C PRO A 60 2.19 7.12 -19.68
N LEU A 61 3.16 7.85 -20.21
CA LEU A 61 4.56 7.81 -19.83
C LEU A 61 4.93 9.11 -19.12
N GLU A 62 5.62 8.98 -17.99
CA GLU A 62 6.13 10.09 -17.19
C GLU A 62 7.66 10.15 -17.30
N GLU A 63 8.18 11.36 -17.42
CA GLU A 63 9.58 11.64 -17.16
C GLU A 63 9.79 11.73 -15.65
N VAL A 64 10.74 10.97 -15.14
CA VAL A 64 11.04 10.84 -13.71
C VAL A 64 12.49 11.24 -13.49
N THR A 65 12.70 12.30 -12.74
CA THR A 65 14.03 12.73 -12.30
C THR A 65 14.19 12.36 -10.83
N VAL A 66 15.23 11.59 -10.53
CA VAL A 66 15.56 11.12 -9.19
C VAL A 66 16.92 11.63 -8.79
N GLU A 67 17.04 12.17 -7.58
CA GLU A 67 18.32 12.48 -6.94
C GLU A 67 18.45 11.71 -5.65
N VAL A 68 19.51 10.91 -5.52
CA VAL A 68 19.75 10.09 -4.34
C VAL A 68 21.23 10.04 -4.02
N ASN A 69 21.56 9.69 -2.78
CA ASN A 69 22.92 9.37 -2.41
C ASN A 69 23.41 8.14 -3.17
N GLU A 70 24.70 8.07 -3.48
CA GLU A 70 25.32 6.96 -4.23
C GLU A 70 24.98 5.57 -3.66
N GLU A 71 24.90 5.46 -2.33
CA GLU A 71 24.54 4.22 -1.61
C GLU A 71 23.14 3.69 -1.93
N HIS A 72 22.22 4.55 -2.39
CA HIS A 72 20.83 4.20 -2.68
C HIS A 72 20.55 3.99 -4.17
N VAL A 73 21.49 4.35 -5.06
CA VAL A 73 21.31 4.30 -6.52
C VAL A 73 20.91 2.90 -6.98
N GLY A 74 21.62 1.86 -6.52
CA GLY A 74 21.35 0.48 -6.94
C GLY A 74 19.93 0.02 -6.61
N VAL A 75 19.49 0.24 -5.35
CA VAL A 75 18.14 -0.18 -4.88
C VAL A 75 17.04 0.55 -5.64
N VAL A 76 17.19 1.85 -5.85
CA VAL A 76 16.21 2.67 -6.57
C VAL A 76 16.15 2.29 -8.05
N MET A 77 17.30 2.03 -8.68
CA MET A 77 17.39 1.61 -10.07
C MET A 77 16.73 0.25 -10.30
N GLU A 78 16.96 -0.72 -9.41
CA GLU A 78 16.31 -2.03 -9.45
C GLU A 78 14.78 -1.89 -9.32
N ALA A 79 14.32 -1.11 -8.33
CA ALA A 79 12.89 -0.90 -8.09
C ALA A 79 12.19 -0.25 -9.29
N LEU A 80 12.82 0.74 -9.94
CA LEU A 80 12.29 1.40 -11.13
C LEU A 80 12.35 0.51 -12.37
N SER A 81 13.37 -0.33 -12.51
CA SER A 81 13.47 -1.31 -13.60
C SER A 81 12.32 -2.32 -13.58
N HIS A 82 11.96 -2.84 -12.40
CA HIS A 82 10.77 -3.69 -12.22
C HIS A 82 9.46 -3.00 -12.60
N ARG A 83 9.46 -1.66 -12.61
CA ARG A 83 8.33 -0.80 -12.98
C ARG A 83 8.34 -0.39 -14.46
N ARG A 84 9.21 -1.01 -15.27
CA ARG A 84 9.40 -0.70 -16.69
C ARG A 84 9.91 0.72 -16.92
N ALA A 85 10.67 1.27 -15.98
CA ALA A 85 11.40 2.49 -16.22
C ALA A 85 12.59 2.23 -17.16
N GLU A 86 12.78 3.14 -18.11
CA GLU A 86 13.91 3.18 -19.02
C GLU A 86 14.82 4.34 -18.61
N VAL A 87 16.10 4.06 -18.36
CA VAL A 87 17.08 5.08 -17.98
C VAL A 87 17.50 5.85 -19.23
N LEU A 88 17.35 7.17 -19.19
CA LEU A 88 17.80 8.07 -20.25
C LEU A 88 19.21 8.58 -20.00
N ASP A 89 19.44 9.05 -18.78
CA ASP A 89 20.70 9.66 -18.37
C ASP A 89 20.95 9.44 -16.88
N MET A 90 22.22 9.39 -16.50
CA MET A 90 22.69 9.27 -15.13
C MET A 90 24.01 10.00 -14.97
N GLY A 91 24.11 10.83 -13.92
CA GLY A 91 25.34 11.53 -13.62
C GLY A 91 25.36 12.11 -12.21
N PRO A 92 26.53 12.58 -11.75
CA PRO A 92 26.63 13.28 -10.48
C PRO A 92 25.84 14.59 -10.51
N VAL A 93 25.28 14.98 -9.36
CA VAL A 93 24.63 16.30 -9.22
C VAL A 93 25.71 17.39 -9.20
N PRO A 94 25.67 18.39 -10.09
CA PRO A 94 26.67 19.47 -10.07
C PRO A 94 26.68 20.22 -8.74
N GLY A 95 27.85 20.31 -8.11
CA GLY A 95 28.03 21.02 -6.83
C GLY A 95 27.70 20.20 -5.58
N ASP A 96 27.30 18.94 -5.72
CA ASP A 96 26.98 18.05 -4.59
C ASP A 96 27.79 16.74 -4.72
N ILE A 97 28.54 16.40 -3.69
CA ILE A 97 29.46 15.24 -3.70
C ILE A 97 28.72 14.03 -3.12
N GLY A 98 28.74 12.91 -3.84
CA GLY A 98 28.10 11.67 -3.38
C GLY A 98 26.60 11.58 -3.67
N ARG A 99 26.06 12.48 -4.52
CA ARG A 99 24.70 12.43 -5.01
C ARG A 99 24.66 12.21 -6.52
N THR A 100 23.77 11.33 -6.94
CA THR A 100 23.56 10.96 -8.34
C THR A 100 22.17 11.37 -8.75
N ARG A 101 22.08 12.06 -9.89
CA ARG A 101 20.83 12.32 -10.60
C ARG A 101 20.62 11.25 -11.66
N MET A 102 19.41 10.72 -11.73
CA MET A 102 18.95 9.80 -12.77
C MET A 102 17.72 10.39 -13.45
N SER A 103 17.72 10.40 -14.77
CA SER A 103 16.57 10.76 -15.60
C SER A 103 16.05 9.51 -16.28
N LEU A 104 14.77 9.19 -16.07
CA LEU A 104 14.13 7.98 -16.58
C LEU A 104 12.78 8.29 -17.20
N ASN A 105 12.36 7.47 -18.16
CA ASN A 105 10.96 7.39 -18.58
C ASN A 105 10.29 6.20 -17.91
N CYS A 106 9.14 6.40 -17.26
CA CYS A 106 8.42 5.33 -16.58
C CYS A 106 6.93 5.41 -16.87
N PRO A 107 6.23 4.29 -17.13
CA PRO A 107 4.78 4.32 -17.29
C PRO A 107 4.13 4.77 -15.98
N SER A 108 3.11 5.64 -16.02
CA SER A 108 2.44 6.17 -14.83
C SER A 108 1.97 5.06 -13.89
N ARG A 109 1.50 3.95 -14.47
CA ARG A 109 1.08 2.73 -13.76
C ARG A 109 2.19 2.12 -12.89
N GLY A 110 3.45 2.21 -13.32
CA GLY A 110 4.61 1.74 -12.56
C GLY A 110 4.87 2.57 -11.31
N LEU A 111 4.58 3.86 -11.35
CA LEU A 111 4.88 4.83 -10.28
C LEU A 111 3.81 4.89 -9.19
N VAL A 112 2.63 4.31 -9.42
CA VAL A 112 1.54 4.29 -8.43
C VAL A 112 2.01 3.62 -7.14
N GLY A 113 1.95 4.37 -6.03
CA GLY A 113 2.41 3.93 -4.70
C GLY A 113 3.92 3.79 -4.52
N TYR A 114 4.74 4.09 -5.54
CA TYR A 114 6.19 3.97 -5.44
C TYR A 114 6.81 5.03 -4.52
N ARG A 115 6.17 6.20 -4.36
CA ARG A 115 6.70 7.31 -3.54
C ARG A 115 7.08 6.90 -2.12
N SER A 116 6.25 6.09 -1.45
CA SER A 116 6.53 5.63 -0.08
C SER A 116 7.70 4.64 -0.02
N VAL A 117 7.76 3.73 -1.00
CA VAL A 117 8.86 2.77 -1.14
C VAL A 117 10.16 3.53 -1.38
N PHE A 118 10.18 4.46 -2.32
CA PHE A 118 11.31 5.34 -2.58
C PHE A 118 11.76 6.12 -1.34
N SER A 119 10.83 6.69 -0.58
CA SER A 119 11.15 7.39 0.66
C SER A 119 11.78 6.47 1.70
N SER A 120 11.34 5.21 1.76
CA SER A 120 11.90 4.21 2.68
C SER A 120 13.29 3.75 2.24
N ASP A 121 13.46 3.44 0.94
CA ASP A 121 14.72 2.98 0.36
C ASP A 121 15.83 4.03 0.47
N THR A 122 15.45 5.30 0.35
CA THR A 122 16.37 6.45 0.45
C THR A 122 16.44 7.04 1.86
N ARG A 123 15.75 6.45 2.84
CA ARG A 123 15.65 6.96 4.22
C ARG A 123 15.25 8.45 4.30
N GLY A 124 14.43 8.90 3.36
CA GLY A 124 13.94 10.28 3.24
C GLY A 124 14.95 11.28 2.64
N THR A 125 16.12 10.84 2.20
CA THR A 125 17.17 11.73 1.62
C THR A 125 17.04 11.93 0.11
N GLY A 126 16.22 11.11 -0.55
CA GLY A 126 16.01 11.16 -1.99
C GLY A 126 15.01 12.22 -2.42
N PHE A 127 15.28 12.86 -3.55
CA PHE A 127 14.31 13.69 -4.27
C PHE A 127 13.80 12.94 -5.50
N MET A 128 12.50 13.06 -5.76
CA MET A 128 11.87 12.47 -6.93
C MET A 128 10.87 13.46 -7.49
N HIS A 129 11.06 13.80 -8.76
CA HIS A 129 10.16 14.60 -9.56
C HIS A 129 9.59 13.73 -10.68
N ARG A 130 8.31 13.93 -10.99
CA ARG A 130 7.63 13.26 -12.08
C ARG A 130 6.82 14.26 -12.88
N ALA A 131 6.84 14.14 -14.20
CA ALA A 131 6.08 14.97 -15.11
C ALA A 131 5.51 14.10 -16.23
N PHE A 132 4.27 14.36 -16.63
CA PHE A 132 3.69 13.70 -17.79
C PHE A 132 4.48 14.08 -19.05
N LEU A 133 4.93 13.07 -19.81
CA LEU A 133 5.69 13.27 -21.04
C LEU A 133 4.79 13.07 -22.27
N LYS A 134 4.24 11.87 -22.46
CA LYS A 134 3.40 11.51 -23.62
C LYS A 134 2.69 10.18 -23.41
N TYR A 135 1.77 9.85 -24.32
CA TYR A 135 1.29 8.48 -24.47
C TYR A 135 2.26 7.66 -25.33
N ALA A 136 2.58 6.45 -24.88
CA ALA A 136 3.48 5.53 -25.57
C ALA A 136 2.87 4.11 -25.62
N LYS A 137 3.44 3.25 -26.47
CA LYS A 137 3.00 1.85 -26.56
C LYS A 137 3.12 1.17 -25.20
N HIS A 138 2.10 0.41 -24.82
CA HIS A 138 2.07 -0.32 -23.55
C HIS A 138 3.37 -1.12 -23.33
N CYS A 139 4.07 -0.82 -22.24
CA CYS A 139 5.39 -1.32 -21.85
C CYS A 139 5.36 -2.75 -21.29
N GLY A 140 4.21 -3.42 -21.33
CA GLY A 140 4.02 -4.79 -20.85
C GLY A 140 3.66 -4.89 -19.36
N PRO A 141 3.58 -6.12 -18.83
CA PRO A 141 3.25 -6.34 -17.42
C PRO A 141 4.39 -5.85 -16.52
N LEU A 142 4.04 -5.21 -15.39
CA LEU A 142 5.04 -4.84 -14.37
C LEU A 142 5.60 -6.10 -13.69
N GLY A 143 6.81 -5.99 -13.14
CA GLY A 143 7.36 -7.03 -12.29
C GLY A 143 6.52 -7.22 -11.03
N ASN A 144 6.20 -8.47 -10.70
CA ASN A 144 5.46 -8.77 -9.47
C ASN A 144 6.45 -8.95 -8.30
N VAL A 145 6.70 -7.88 -7.57
CA VAL A 145 7.57 -7.91 -6.36
C VAL A 145 6.74 -8.28 -5.10
N ARG A 146 5.42 -8.41 -5.22
CA ARG A 146 4.54 -8.54 -4.07
C ARG A 146 4.54 -9.96 -3.50
N LYS A 147 4.89 -10.07 -2.22
CA LYS A 147 4.69 -11.27 -1.39
C LYS A 147 3.20 -11.48 -1.11
N GLY A 148 2.80 -12.73 -0.83
CA GLY A 148 1.41 -13.06 -0.48
C GLY A 148 0.89 -12.28 0.75
N VAL A 149 -0.44 -12.18 0.86
CA VAL A 149 -1.10 -11.50 1.99
C VAL A 149 -1.62 -12.47 3.03
N LEU A 150 -1.56 -12.03 4.30
CA LEU A 150 -2.29 -12.65 5.39
C LEU A 150 -3.71 -12.09 5.41
N VAL A 151 -4.70 -12.97 5.26
CA VAL A 151 -6.13 -12.61 5.20
C VAL A 151 -6.83 -13.16 6.45
N SER A 152 -7.61 -12.31 7.09
CA SER A 152 -8.47 -12.71 8.21
C SER A 152 -9.57 -13.66 7.73
N VAL A 153 -9.86 -14.70 8.52
CA VAL A 153 -10.85 -15.73 8.20
C VAL A 153 -12.21 -15.49 8.86
N GLY A 154 -12.36 -14.43 9.64
CA GLY A 154 -13.62 -14.12 10.32
C GLY A 154 -13.58 -12.85 11.15
N TYR A 155 -14.59 -12.70 12.01
CA TYR A 155 -14.84 -11.52 12.83
C TYR A 155 -14.49 -11.75 14.29
N GLY A 156 -13.95 -10.74 14.97
CA GLY A 156 -13.74 -10.75 16.41
C GLY A 156 -12.44 -10.09 16.86
N ALA A 157 -12.33 -9.75 18.13
CA ALA A 157 -11.15 -9.06 18.68
C ALA A 157 -9.87 -9.90 18.58
N ILE A 158 -8.79 -9.26 18.17
CA ILE A 158 -7.46 -9.87 18.04
C ILE A 158 -6.66 -9.79 19.34
N THR A 159 -6.13 -10.91 19.80
CA THR A 159 -5.26 -10.96 20.98
C THR A 159 -3.79 -10.84 20.59
N ALA A 160 -2.97 -10.31 21.50
CA ALA A 160 -1.52 -10.19 21.29
C ALA A 160 -0.86 -11.55 21.00
N HIS A 161 -1.28 -12.61 21.69
CA HIS A 161 -0.78 -13.97 21.46
C HIS A 161 -1.01 -14.48 20.03
N ALA A 162 -2.17 -14.17 19.44
CA ALA A 162 -2.45 -14.57 18.06
C ALA A 162 -1.51 -13.85 17.08
N LEU A 163 -1.19 -12.58 17.35
CA LEU A 163 -0.31 -11.77 16.52
C LEU A 163 1.14 -12.26 16.54
N VAL A 164 1.67 -12.70 17.70
CA VAL A 164 3.05 -13.24 17.79
C VAL A 164 3.27 -14.36 16.78
N SER A 165 2.31 -15.29 16.67
CA SER A 165 2.42 -16.42 15.75
C SER A 165 2.35 -16.01 14.27
N LEU A 166 1.71 -14.87 13.98
CA LEU A 166 1.50 -14.37 12.62
C LEU A 166 2.61 -13.42 12.18
N GLU A 167 3.23 -12.72 13.11
CA GLU A 167 4.40 -11.86 12.89
C GLU A 167 5.55 -12.63 12.25
N ALA A 168 5.75 -13.89 12.67
CA ALA A 168 6.73 -14.79 12.06
C ALA A 168 6.44 -15.10 10.56
N ARG A 169 5.21 -14.87 10.08
CA ARG A 169 4.79 -15.14 8.70
C ARG A 169 4.76 -13.90 7.82
N GLY A 170 4.87 -12.70 8.40
CA GLY A 170 4.87 -11.46 7.64
C GLY A 170 4.61 -10.21 8.48
N THR A 171 4.68 -9.06 7.80
CA THR A 171 4.40 -7.76 8.42
C THR A 171 2.92 -7.60 8.73
N LEU A 172 2.63 -7.19 9.96
CA LEU A 172 1.27 -6.98 10.45
C LEU A 172 0.81 -5.55 10.15
N PHE A 173 -0.47 -5.37 9.83
CA PHE A 173 -1.14 -4.06 9.67
C PHE A 173 -2.16 -3.79 10.79
N VAL A 174 -2.10 -4.59 11.86
CA VAL A 174 -3.12 -4.64 12.91
C VAL A 174 -2.47 -4.66 14.29
N SER A 175 -3.12 -4.03 15.26
CA SER A 175 -2.73 -4.01 16.67
C SER A 175 -3.63 -4.91 17.52
N PRO A 176 -3.17 -5.40 18.68
CA PRO A 176 -4.03 -6.03 19.68
C PRO A 176 -5.27 -5.18 20.02
N GLY A 177 -6.42 -5.83 20.21
CA GLY A 177 -7.68 -5.17 20.57
C GLY A 177 -8.50 -4.63 19.39
N MET A 178 -8.00 -4.74 18.16
CA MET A 178 -8.77 -4.46 16.94
C MET A 178 -9.72 -5.62 16.63
N GLU A 179 -10.93 -5.32 16.14
CA GLU A 179 -11.98 -6.32 15.83
C GLU A 179 -11.70 -7.07 14.51
N ILE A 180 -10.62 -7.85 14.47
CA ILE A 180 -10.18 -8.61 13.29
C ILE A 180 -9.79 -10.03 13.74
N ASN A 181 -10.40 -11.10 13.23
CA ASN A 181 -10.04 -12.46 13.67
C ASN A 181 -9.02 -13.09 12.72
N PRO A 182 -7.73 -13.24 13.09
CA PRO A 182 -6.78 -13.80 12.16
C PRO A 182 -6.83 -15.33 12.12
N VAL A 183 -7.25 -16.02 13.19
CA VAL A 183 -7.34 -17.49 13.26
C VAL A 183 -8.27 -17.87 14.43
N ARG A 184 -9.16 -18.86 14.24
CA ARG A 184 -9.99 -19.47 15.31
C ARG A 184 -9.25 -19.48 16.65
N GLN A 185 -9.85 -18.84 17.64
CA GLN A 185 -9.41 -18.78 19.03
C GLN A 185 -9.02 -20.19 19.49
N LYS A 186 -7.71 -20.48 19.55
CA LYS A 186 -7.25 -21.68 20.23
C LYS A 186 -7.35 -21.35 21.71
N GLN A 187 -8.47 -21.73 22.32
CA GLN A 187 -8.64 -21.74 23.76
C GLN A 187 -7.43 -22.46 24.38
N LEU A 188 -6.77 -21.79 25.32
CA LEU A 188 -5.64 -22.32 26.07
C LEU A 188 -6.12 -23.46 26.97
N THR A 189 -6.01 -24.71 26.50
CA THR A 189 -6.10 -25.88 27.40
C THR A 189 -4.72 -26.49 27.72
N ASN A 190 -3.64 -26.02 27.08
CA ASN A 190 -2.29 -26.61 27.25
C ASN A 190 -1.17 -25.57 27.40
N ILE A 191 -1.29 -24.60 28.31
CA ILE A 191 -0.09 -24.02 28.96
C ILE A 191 -0.06 -24.58 30.38
N ARG A 192 0.66 -25.69 30.53
CA ARG A 192 1.23 -26.08 31.83
C ARG A 192 2.51 -25.28 31.99
N SER A 193 2.56 -24.39 32.96
CA SER A 193 3.65 -24.22 33.94
C SER A 193 3.55 -22.85 34.60
N ALA A 194 3.67 -22.87 35.92
CA ALA A 194 3.72 -21.71 36.78
C ALA A 194 4.87 -20.75 36.40
N ASN A 195 4.67 -19.45 36.65
CA ASN A 195 5.68 -18.38 36.62
C ASN A 195 6.34 -18.05 35.27
N ASN A 196 5.62 -17.39 34.36
CA ASN A 196 6.25 -16.40 33.49
C ASN A 196 5.19 -15.41 32.97
N ASP A 197 5.14 -14.22 33.58
CA ASP A 197 4.49 -13.04 33.02
C ASP A 197 5.38 -12.54 31.85
N GLU A 198 5.43 -13.30 30.76
CA GLU A 198 6.16 -12.92 29.57
C GLU A 198 5.44 -11.74 28.91
N ASN A 199 5.98 -10.54 29.12
CA ASN A 199 5.50 -9.35 28.45
C ASN A 199 5.68 -9.51 26.94
N ILE A 200 4.58 -9.75 26.23
CA ILE A 200 4.58 -10.01 24.79
C ILE A 200 5.00 -8.73 24.06
N LYS A 201 6.20 -8.74 23.49
CA LYS A 201 6.69 -7.66 22.62
C LYS A 201 6.29 -7.97 21.18
N LEU A 202 5.46 -7.11 20.60
CA LEU A 202 5.08 -7.14 19.18
C LEU A 202 5.81 -6.02 18.44
N THR A 203 6.27 -6.28 17.22
CA THR A 203 6.69 -5.20 16.32
C THR A 203 5.49 -4.29 16.03
N PRO A 204 5.67 -2.95 16.02
CA PRO A 204 4.58 -2.04 15.67
C PRO A 204 4.04 -2.38 14.27
N PRO A 205 2.72 -2.37 14.08
CA PRO A 205 2.15 -2.67 12.79
C PRO A 205 2.55 -1.60 11.77
N ARG A 206 2.76 -2.03 10.54
CA ARG A 206 2.97 -1.11 9.43
C ARG A 206 1.65 -0.38 9.17
N LEU A 207 1.66 0.94 9.28
CA LEU A 207 0.57 1.76 8.80
C LEU A 207 0.81 2.09 7.33
N MET A 208 -0.22 1.93 6.50
CA MET A 208 -0.15 2.40 5.12
C MET A 208 -0.84 3.75 4.98
N THR A 209 -0.53 4.48 3.91
CA THR A 209 -1.34 5.61 3.45
C THR A 209 -2.31 5.16 2.35
N LEU A 210 -3.24 6.02 1.95
CA LEU A 210 -4.14 5.70 0.82
C LEU A 210 -3.37 5.49 -0.48
N GLU A 211 -2.36 6.34 -0.77
CA GLU A 211 -1.52 6.21 -1.96
C GLU A 211 -0.76 4.88 -1.98
N GLU A 212 -0.22 4.48 -0.81
CA GLU A 212 0.41 3.17 -0.65
C GLU A 212 -0.55 2.02 -0.86
N ALA A 213 -1.75 2.10 -0.27
CA ALA A 213 -2.78 1.08 -0.42
C ALA A 213 -3.17 0.90 -1.89
N ILE A 214 -3.29 2.00 -2.65
CA ILE A 214 -3.60 1.99 -4.09
C ILE A 214 -2.48 1.31 -4.89
N GLY A 215 -1.20 1.58 -4.60
CA GLY A 215 -0.10 0.88 -5.27
C GLY A 215 0.09 -0.57 -4.80
N TYR A 216 -0.40 -0.91 -3.62
CA TYR A 216 -0.26 -2.24 -3.03
C TYR A 216 -1.35 -3.22 -3.47
N VAL A 217 -2.59 -2.74 -3.69
CA VAL A 217 -3.76 -3.58 -3.95
C VAL A 217 -3.61 -4.41 -5.24
N ALA A 218 -3.99 -5.69 -5.19
CA ALA A 218 -4.01 -6.57 -6.36
C ALA A 218 -5.38 -6.55 -7.05
N SER A 219 -5.43 -7.11 -8.26
CA SER A 219 -6.66 -7.21 -9.06
C SER A 219 -7.83 -7.92 -8.36
N ASP A 220 -7.56 -8.82 -7.41
CA ASP A 220 -8.56 -9.58 -6.65
C ASP A 220 -8.78 -9.04 -5.22
N GLU A 221 -8.33 -7.81 -4.99
CA GLU A 221 -8.44 -7.08 -3.73
C GLU A 221 -9.15 -5.75 -3.94
N MET A 222 -9.52 -5.13 -2.83
CA MET A 222 -10.25 -3.88 -2.79
C MET A 222 -9.78 -3.07 -1.58
N ILE A 223 -9.82 -1.74 -1.73
CA ILE A 223 -9.57 -0.81 -0.65
C ILE A 223 -10.94 -0.33 -0.17
N GLU A 224 -11.19 -0.48 1.12
CA GLU A 224 -12.34 0.12 1.78
C GLU A 224 -11.86 1.39 2.47
N VAL A 225 -12.50 2.52 2.16
CA VAL A 225 -12.15 3.81 2.72
C VAL A 225 -13.33 4.31 3.54
N THR A 226 -13.09 4.57 4.81
CA THR A 226 -14.01 5.27 5.72
C THR A 226 -13.32 6.56 6.20
N PRO A 227 -14.07 7.54 6.74
CA PRO A 227 -13.47 8.77 7.28
C PRO A 227 -12.46 8.54 8.42
N LYS A 228 -12.49 7.36 9.06
CA LYS A 228 -11.65 7.02 10.22
C LYS A 228 -10.60 5.95 9.92
N SER A 229 -10.78 5.18 8.85
CA SER A 229 -9.92 4.04 8.54
C SER A 229 -9.89 3.76 7.04
N ILE A 230 -8.74 3.33 6.56
CA ILE A 230 -8.61 2.68 5.26
C ILE A 230 -8.31 1.21 5.53
N ARG A 231 -8.82 0.30 4.69
CA ARG A 231 -8.69 -1.13 4.88
C ARG A 231 -8.44 -1.84 3.56
N LEU A 232 -7.65 -2.90 3.60
CA LEU A 232 -7.45 -3.79 2.45
C LEU A 232 -8.33 -5.02 2.64
N ARG A 233 -9.00 -5.48 1.59
CA ARG A 233 -9.80 -6.72 1.65
C ARG A 233 -9.72 -7.50 0.36
N LYS A 234 -9.94 -8.81 0.41
CA LYS A 234 -10.18 -9.59 -0.81
C LYS A 234 -11.53 -9.16 -1.40
N ARG A 235 -11.63 -9.12 -2.73
CA ARG A 235 -12.89 -8.86 -3.43
C ARG A 235 -13.98 -9.84 -2.99
N TYR A 236 -13.61 -11.12 -2.85
CA TYR A 236 -14.48 -12.18 -2.35
C TYR A 236 -14.04 -12.58 -0.95
N LEU A 237 -14.93 -12.46 0.04
CA LEU A 237 -14.64 -12.84 1.43
C LEU A 237 -14.66 -14.36 1.63
N ASP A 238 -15.54 -15.06 0.91
CA ASP A 238 -15.65 -16.51 0.98
C ASP A 238 -14.44 -17.20 0.33
N ALA A 239 -13.74 -18.01 1.12
CA ALA A 239 -12.56 -18.78 0.71
C ALA A 239 -12.86 -19.75 -0.45
N GLY A 240 -14.09 -20.27 -0.53
CA GLY A 240 -14.53 -21.12 -1.65
C GLY A 240 -14.57 -20.35 -2.96
N LYS A 241 -15.24 -19.19 -2.96
CA LYS A 241 -15.30 -18.28 -4.11
C LYS A 241 -13.93 -17.72 -4.50
N GLN A 242 -13.04 -17.47 -3.55
CA GLN A 242 -11.67 -17.03 -3.83
C GLN A 242 -10.91 -18.04 -4.69
N LYS A 243 -10.90 -19.33 -4.33
CA LYS A 243 -10.19 -20.38 -5.07
C LYS A 243 -10.76 -20.61 -6.47
N THR A 244 -12.07 -20.43 -6.63
CA THR A 244 -12.73 -20.55 -7.92
C THR A 244 -12.38 -19.39 -8.84
N MET A 245 -12.40 -18.16 -8.31
CA MET A 245 -12.12 -16.95 -9.08
C MET A 245 -10.63 -16.76 -9.36
N SER A 246 -9.73 -17.25 -8.50
CA SER A 246 -8.29 -17.22 -8.75
C SER A 246 -7.87 -18.13 -9.93
N LYS A 247 -8.70 -19.13 -10.28
CA LYS A 247 -8.47 -20.04 -11.40
C LYS A 247 -9.04 -19.53 -12.72
N LYS A 248 -9.88 -18.50 -12.71
CA LYS A 248 -10.39 -17.91 -13.96
C LYS A 248 -9.29 -17.06 -14.60
N PRO A 249 -9.14 -17.10 -15.94
CA PRO A 249 -8.23 -16.19 -16.63
C PRO A 249 -8.64 -14.75 -16.30
N LYS A 250 -7.63 -13.92 -16.01
CA LYS A 250 -7.82 -12.49 -15.80
C LYS A 250 -7.83 -11.85 -17.19
N ASP A 251 -8.99 -11.36 -17.60
CA ASP A 251 -9.16 -10.54 -18.82
C ASP A 251 -8.45 -9.18 -18.66
#